data_AF-A0A950KN36-F1
#
_entry.id   AF-A0A950KN36-F1
#
_cell.length_a   1.000
_cell.length_b   1.000
_cell.length_c   1.000
_cell.angle_alpha   90.00
_cell.angle_beta   90.00
_cell.angle_gamma   90.00
#
_symmetry.space_group_name_H-M   'P 1'
#
loop_
_entity.id
_entity.type
_entity.pdbx_description
1 polymer ?
#
loop_
_entity_poly.entity_id
_entity_poly.type
_entity_poly.pdbx_seq_one_letter_code
_entity_poly.pdbx_strand_id
1 'polypeptide(L)'
;MYINAQSYGELGAILRQAREKRRYALTQVADYVHIRQRYLQALEEGALDQLPGSAYVKGYLQQYARFLGLPENEVLAAYERIGAVPQRRFFHLPDTLRREENPGRPLMWVALALAVGLAVWTSRTALRPTPALPLLPKVAEKTAKPHQTACSGAALSAWPPCYSSEIHVSSPFMIGTPRNKSYGDQP
;
A
#
# COMPACT_ATOMS: atom_id res chain seq x y z
N MET A 1 -25.57 -23.45 18.94
CA MET A 1 -25.38 -24.83 19.44
C MET A 1 -23.94 -25.19 19.18
N TYR A 2 -23.04 -24.91 20.14
CA TYR A 2 -21.59 -24.84 19.91
C TYR A 2 -21.00 -26.08 19.23
N ILE A 3 -20.41 -25.89 18.05
CA ILE A 3 -19.64 -26.91 17.34
C ILE A 3 -18.23 -27.00 17.96
N ASN A 4 -17.98 -28.11 18.67
CA ASN A 4 -16.67 -28.43 19.23
C ASN A 4 -15.96 -29.43 18.30
N ALA A 5 -15.08 -28.94 17.44
CA ALA A 5 -14.20 -29.75 16.60
C ALA A 5 -12.76 -29.25 16.76
N GLN A 6 -11.82 -30.20 16.90
CA GLN A 6 -10.39 -29.95 17.07
C GLN A 6 -9.56 -30.40 15.85
N SER A 7 -10.16 -31.16 14.92
CA SER A 7 -9.57 -31.54 13.64
C SER A 7 -10.56 -31.41 12.48
N TYR A 8 -10.06 -31.37 11.24
CA TYR A 8 -10.94 -31.34 10.06
C TYR A 8 -11.81 -32.59 9.93
N GLY A 9 -11.30 -33.77 10.35
CA GLY A 9 -12.06 -35.01 10.33
C GLY A 9 -13.25 -34.99 11.29
N GLU A 10 -13.08 -34.42 12.49
CA GLU A 10 -14.19 -34.22 13.43
C GLU A 10 -15.23 -33.23 12.89
N LEU A 11 -14.79 -32.11 12.31
CA LEU A 11 -15.69 -31.16 11.68
C LEU A 11 -16.48 -31.82 10.54
N GLY A 12 -15.80 -32.59 9.69
CA GLY A 12 -16.41 -33.36 8.61
C GLY A 12 -17.42 -34.38 9.11
N ALA A 13 -17.11 -35.09 10.20
CA ALA A 13 -18.04 -36.03 10.84
C ALA A 13 -19.31 -35.35 11.35
N ILE A 14 -19.21 -34.13 11.90
CA ILE A 14 -20.36 -33.34 12.35
C ILE A 14 -21.25 -32.97 11.15
N LEU A 15 -20.66 -32.52 10.04
CA LEU A 15 -21.39 -32.22 8.81
C LEU A 15 -22.10 -33.47 8.25
N ARG A 16 -21.39 -34.59 8.19
CA ARG A 16 -21.93 -35.88 7.76
C ARG A 16 -23.10 -36.32 8.64
N GLN A 17 -22.94 -36.24 9.97
CA GLN A 17 -23.98 -36.60 10.91
C GLN A 17 -25.22 -35.70 10.74
N ALA A 18 -25.04 -34.40 10.51
CA ALA A 18 -26.13 -33.48 10.24
C ALA A 18 -26.86 -33.80 8.92
N ARG A 19 -26.13 -34.20 7.88
CA ARG A 19 -26.73 -34.67 6.61
C ARG A 19 -27.53 -35.95 6.82
N GLU A 20 -26.94 -36.95 7.47
CA GLU A 20 -27.56 -38.26 7.70
C GLU A 20 -28.79 -38.16 8.60
N LYS A 21 -28.78 -37.29 9.62
CA LYS A 21 -29.96 -36.98 10.45
C LYS A 21 -31.14 -36.47 9.63
N ARG A 22 -30.87 -35.75 8.55
CA ARG A 22 -31.88 -35.24 7.61
C ARG A 22 -32.20 -36.22 6.48
N ARG A 23 -31.52 -37.38 6.44
CA ARG A 23 -31.67 -38.45 5.42
C ARG A 23 -31.41 -37.98 3.98
N TYR A 24 -30.54 -36.98 3.80
CA TYR A 24 -30.14 -36.56 2.46
C TYR A 24 -28.99 -37.43 1.93
N ALA A 25 -29.13 -37.88 0.68
CA ALA A 25 -28.00 -38.46 -0.05
C ALA A 25 -27.02 -37.36 -0.46
N LEU A 26 -25.73 -37.67 -0.48
CA LEU A 26 -24.69 -36.69 -0.83
C LEU A 26 -24.89 -36.12 -2.25
N THR A 27 -25.38 -36.92 -3.19
CA THR A 27 -25.75 -36.51 -4.56
C THR A 27 -26.84 -35.45 -4.58
N GLN A 28 -27.92 -35.66 -3.81
CA GLN A 28 -29.03 -34.70 -3.73
C GLN A 28 -28.57 -33.34 -3.19
N VAL A 29 -27.69 -33.36 -2.17
CA VAL A 29 -27.10 -32.13 -1.66
C VAL A 29 -26.26 -31.45 -2.74
N ALA A 30 -25.39 -32.21 -3.41
CA ALA A 30 -24.51 -31.70 -4.46
C ALA A 30 -25.28 -30.97 -5.56
N ASP A 31 -26.40 -31.54 -6.00
CA ASP A 31 -27.27 -30.94 -7.01
C ASP A 31 -27.94 -29.65 -6.49
N TYR A 32 -28.37 -29.62 -5.23
CA TYR A 32 -29.02 -28.45 -4.64
C TYR A 32 -28.04 -27.29 -4.42
N VAL A 33 -26.89 -27.54 -3.77
CA VAL A 33 -25.91 -26.47 -3.45
C VAL A 33 -24.98 -26.15 -4.63
N HIS A 34 -25.08 -26.88 -5.74
CA HIS A 34 -24.23 -26.70 -6.93
C HIS A 34 -22.73 -26.87 -6.63
N ILE A 35 -22.40 -27.76 -5.70
CA ILE A 35 -21.02 -28.16 -5.35
C ILE A 35 -20.85 -29.61 -5.77
N ARG A 36 -19.78 -29.93 -6.50
CA ARG A 36 -19.54 -31.32 -6.94
C ARG A 36 -19.50 -32.27 -5.75
N GLN A 37 -20.17 -33.42 -5.88
CA GLN A 37 -20.26 -34.44 -4.83
C GLN A 37 -18.92 -34.80 -4.20
N ARG A 38 -17.87 -34.97 -5.01
CA ARG A 38 -16.51 -35.27 -4.52
C ARG A 38 -15.96 -34.24 -3.52
N TYR A 39 -16.35 -32.97 -3.65
CA TYR A 39 -15.89 -31.93 -2.73
C TYR A 39 -16.69 -31.93 -1.43
N LEU A 40 -18.00 -32.22 -1.49
CA LEU A 40 -18.79 -32.43 -0.28
C LEU A 40 -18.31 -33.66 0.50
N GLN A 41 -17.94 -34.73 -0.22
CA GLN A 41 -17.32 -35.91 0.37
C GLN A 41 -16.00 -35.55 1.06
N ALA A 42 -15.12 -34.81 0.37
CA ALA A 42 -13.85 -34.35 0.94
C ALA A 42 -14.05 -33.47 2.19
N LEU A 43 -15.11 -32.64 2.24
CA LEU A 43 -15.47 -31.89 3.45
C LEU A 43 -15.89 -32.83 4.60
N GLU A 44 -16.68 -33.87 4.32
CA GLU A 44 -17.10 -34.86 5.33
C GLU A 44 -15.95 -35.73 5.83
N GLU A 45 -14.95 -35.99 4.98
CA GLU A 45 -13.75 -36.75 5.32
C GLU A 45 -12.65 -35.87 5.96
N GLY A 46 -12.82 -34.54 5.96
CA GLY A 46 -11.80 -33.59 6.40
C GLY A 46 -10.58 -33.50 5.45
N ALA A 47 -10.68 -34.06 4.24
CA ALA A 47 -9.64 -34.11 3.23
C ALA A 47 -9.59 -32.82 2.40
N LEU A 48 -9.31 -31.69 3.06
CA LEU A 48 -9.39 -30.36 2.44
C LEU A 48 -8.41 -30.15 1.28
N ASP A 49 -7.37 -30.97 1.20
CA ASP A 49 -6.34 -30.94 0.15
C ASP A 49 -6.89 -31.35 -1.22
N GLN A 50 -8.01 -32.07 -1.26
CA GLN A 50 -8.67 -32.51 -2.50
C GLN A 50 -9.56 -31.43 -3.13
N LEU A 51 -9.78 -30.31 -2.42
CA LEU A 51 -10.55 -29.19 -2.94
C LEU A 51 -9.74 -28.41 -3.99
N PRO A 52 -10.40 -27.73 -4.93
CA PRO A 52 -9.74 -26.99 -6.01
C PRO A 52 -8.86 -25.83 -5.52
N GLY A 53 -8.99 -25.45 -4.25
CA GLY A 53 -8.13 -24.49 -3.58
C GLY A 53 -8.69 -24.13 -2.21
N SER A 54 -7.84 -23.75 -1.27
CA SER A 54 -8.28 -23.44 0.09
C SER A 54 -9.14 -22.18 0.20
N ALA A 55 -9.12 -21.32 -0.83
CA ALA A 55 -10.05 -20.19 -0.96
C ALA A 55 -11.52 -20.64 -1.02
N TYR A 56 -11.80 -21.81 -1.60
CA TYR A 56 -13.16 -22.32 -1.76
C TYR A 56 -13.72 -23.01 -0.51
N VAL A 57 -12.84 -23.49 0.38
CA VAL A 57 -13.23 -24.26 1.58
C VAL A 57 -14.26 -23.50 2.41
N LYS A 58 -14.00 -22.22 2.72
CA LYS A 58 -14.91 -21.39 3.52
C LYS A 58 -16.28 -21.25 2.87
N GLY A 59 -16.32 -20.99 1.56
CA GLY A 59 -17.58 -20.86 0.81
C GLY A 59 -18.39 -22.15 0.78
N TYR A 60 -17.72 -23.29 0.58
CA TYR A 60 -18.39 -24.59 0.59
C TYR A 60 -18.89 -24.99 1.97
N LEU A 61 -18.11 -24.75 3.02
CA LEU A 61 -18.55 -24.95 4.40
C LEU A 61 -19.79 -24.11 4.72
N GLN A 62 -19.79 -22.85 4.30
CA GLN A 62 -20.91 -21.95 4.53
C GLN A 62 -22.19 -22.41 3.81
N GLN A 63 -22.11 -22.71 2.50
CA GLN A 63 -23.26 -23.21 1.73
C GLN A 63 -23.77 -24.53 2.28
N TYR A 64 -22.86 -25.44 2.65
CA TYR A 64 -23.25 -26.75 3.15
C TYR A 64 -23.88 -26.66 4.54
N ALA A 65 -23.30 -25.86 5.45
CA ALA A 65 -23.88 -25.57 6.77
C ALA A 65 -25.29 -24.98 6.64
N ARG A 66 -25.49 -24.00 5.74
CA ARG A 66 -26.80 -23.42 5.44
C ARG A 66 -27.82 -24.47 5.02
N PHE A 67 -27.45 -25.34 4.08
CA PHE A 67 -28.31 -26.43 3.61
C PHE A 67 -28.67 -27.41 4.74
N LEU A 68 -27.69 -27.75 5.58
CA LEU A 68 -27.85 -28.60 6.76
C LEU A 68 -28.50 -27.88 7.95
N GLY A 69 -28.89 -26.61 7.80
CA GLY A 69 -29.45 -25.77 8.86
C GLY A 69 -28.59 -25.71 10.11
N LEU A 70 -27.28 -25.84 9.95
CA LEU A 70 -26.29 -25.60 10.99
C LEU A 70 -25.96 -24.10 11.03
N PRO A 71 -25.64 -23.54 12.21
CA PRO A 71 -25.21 -22.15 12.31
C PRO A 71 -23.88 -21.96 11.56
N GLU A 72 -23.93 -21.27 10.42
CA GLU A 72 -22.78 -21.01 9.53
C GLU A 72 -21.58 -20.45 10.30
N ASN A 73 -21.82 -19.47 11.16
CA ASN A 73 -20.79 -18.81 11.94
C ASN A 73 -20.03 -19.78 12.86
N GLU A 74 -20.72 -20.78 13.42
CA GLU A 74 -20.07 -21.74 14.31
C GLU A 74 -19.25 -22.78 13.54
N VAL A 75 -19.74 -23.21 12.37
CA VAL A 75 -18.98 -24.10 11.46
C VAL A 75 -17.69 -23.41 11.00
N LEU A 76 -17.80 -22.14 10.59
CA LEU A 76 -16.66 -21.34 10.16
C LEU A 76 -15.69 -21.06 11.31
N ALA A 77 -16.20 -20.73 12.51
CA ALA A 77 -15.36 -20.52 13.69
C ALA A 77 -14.61 -21.80 14.09
N ALA A 78 -15.25 -22.98 13.98
CA ALA A 78 -14.59 -24.26 14.20
C ALA A 78 -13.48 -24.50 13.18
N TYR A 79 -13.75 -24.25 11.89
CA TYR A 79 -12.74 -24.34 10.84
C TYR A 79 -11.53 -23.42 11.10
N GLU A 80 -11.77 -22.17 11.48
CA GLU A 80 -10.70 -21.21 11.78
C GLU A 80 -9.88 -21.59 13.01
N ARG A 81 -10.52 -22.19 14.03
CA ARG A 81 -9.84 -22.68 15.24
C ARG A 81 -8.90 -23.86 14.97
N ILE A 82 -9.30 -24.77 14.08
CA ILE A 82 -8.46 -25.90 13.65
C ILE A 82 -7.24 -25.40 12.87
N GLY A 83 -7.40 -24.27 12.17
CA GLY A 83 -6.39 -23.64 11.33
C GLY A 83 -6.87 -23.58 9.89
N ALA A 84 -6.59 -22.49 9.19
CA ALA A 84 -6.94 -22.40 7.77
C ALA A 84 -5.89 -23.12 6.90
N VAL A 85 -6.34 -23.84 5.88
CA VAL A 85 -5.44 -24.50 4.92
C VAL A 85 -4.64 -23.41 4.18
N PRO A 86 -3.29 -23.43 4.23
CA PRO A 86 -2.48 -22.42 3.60
C PRO A 86 -2.80 -22.34 2.10
N GLN A 87 -3.08 -21.14 1.61
CA GLN A 87 -3.35 -20.92 0.19
C GLN A 87 -2.09 -21.23 -0.60
N ARG A 88 -2.06 -22.37 -1.29
CA ARG A 88 -1.14 -22.56 -2.42
C ARG A 88 -1.51 -21.48 -3.43
N ARG A 89 -0.70 -20.43 -3.52
CA ARG A 89 -0.89 -19.33 -4.46
C ARG A 89 -0.77 -19.90 -5.87
N PHE A 90 -1.90 -20.32 -6.44
CA PHE A 90 -1.98 -20.76 -7.84
C PHE A 90 -1.61 -19.63 -8.80
N PHE A 91 -1.76 -18.38 -8.35
CA PHE A 91 -1.16 -17.25 -9.03
C PHE A 91 0.33 -17.19 -8.65
N HIS A 92 1.16 -17.77 -9.51
CA HIS A 92 2.54 -17.30 -9.68
C HIS A 92 2.43 -15.84 -10.14
N LEU A 93 2.26 -14.93 -9.18
CA LEU A 93 2.55 -13.53 -9.41
C LEU A 93 4.04 -13.54 -9.80
N PRO A 94 4.43 -13.19 -11.04
CA PRO A 94 5.84 -13.18 -11.38
C PRO A 94 6.56 -12.31 -10.34
N ASP A 95 7.74 -12.75 -9.90
CA ASP A 95 8.54 -12.05 -8.89
C ASP A 95 8.82 -10.57 -9.26
N THR A 96 8.54 -10.19 -10.50
CA THR A 96 8.56 -8.82 -11.02
C THR A 96 7.53 -7.88 -10.40
N LEU A 97 6.47 -8.38 -9.76
CA LEU A 97 5.54 -7.55 -8.96
C LEU A 97 5.88 -7.56 -7.47
N ARG A 98 6.96 -8.23 -7.05
CA ARG A 98 7.55 -8.02 -5.73
C ARG A 98 8.16 -6.63 -5.73
N ARG A 99 7.28 -5.66 -5.44
CA ARG A 99 7.59 -4.26 -5.18
C ARG A 99 8.88 -4.22 -4.38
N GLU A 100 9.92 -3.78 -5.07
CA GLU A 100 11.23 -3.52 -4.52
C GLU A 100 11.08 -2.70 -3.25
N GLU A 101 11.65 -3.24 -2.18
CA GLU A 101 11.62 -2.70 -0.84
C GLU A 101 12.24 -1.30 -0.79
N ASN A 102 11.40 -0.28 -0.93
CA ASN A 102 11.65 1.13 -0.65
C ASN A 102 13.05 1.65 -1.05
N PRO A 103 13.23 2.18 -2.29
CA PRO A 103 14.54 2.65 -2.78
C PRO A 103 15.15 3.81 -1.97
N GLY A 104 14.42 4.36 -0.98
CA GLY A 104 14.96 5.34 -0.02
C GLY A 104 15.88 4.76 1.06
N ARG A 105 15.85 3.43 1.32
CA ARG A 105 16.68 2.79 2.37
C ARG A 105 18.19 2.79 2.07
N PRO A 106 18.68 2.50 0.84
CA PRO A 106 20.12 2.63 0.56
C PRO A 106 20.57 4.09 0.48
N LEU A 107 19.71 4.99 -0.01
CA LEU A 107 20.02 6.42 -0.14
C LEU A 107 20.26 7.08 1.23
N MET A 108 19.54 6.63 2.26
CA MET A 108 19.73 7.10 3.63
C MET A 108 21.13 6.79 4.16
N TRP A 109 21.67 5.59 3.89
CA TRP A 109 23.02 5.21 4.31
C TRP A 109 24.10 5.96 3.53
N VAL A 110 23.88 6.23 2.23
CA VAL A 110 24.79 7.05 1.42
C VAL A 110 24.81 8.50 1.93
N ALA A 111 23.64 9.09 2.19
CA ALA A 111 23.54 10.44 2.75
C ALA A 111 24.20 10.54 4.14
N LEU A 112 23.98 9.53 5.00
CA LEU A 112 24.62 9.46 6.31
C LEU A 112 26.14 9.35 6.20
N ALA A 113 26.66 8.48 5.32
CA ALA A 113 28.08 8.33 5.09
C ALA A 113 28.73 9.62 4.56
N LEU A 114 28.05 10.33 3.64
CA LEU A 114 28.49 11.63 3.14
C LEU A 114 28.52 12.69 4.25
N ALA A 115 27.47 12.76 5.07
CA ALA A 115 27.40 13.71 6.18
C ALA A 115 28.50 13.46 7.22
N VAL A 116 28.73 12.19 7.59
CA VAL A 116 29.82 11.79 8.50
C VAL A 116 31.19 12.09 7.88
N GLY A 117 31.39 11.78 6.59
CA GLY A 117 32.62 12.09 5.87
C GLY A 117 32.93 13.58 5.84
N LEU A 118 31.92 14.44 5.56
CA LEU A 118 32.06 15.89 5.62
C LEU A 118 32.44 16.35 7.04
N ALA A 119 31.77 15.85 8.07
CA ALA A 119 32.06 16.22 9.46
C ALA A 119 33.49 15.84 9.89
N VAL A 120 33.99 14.67 9.47
CA VAL A 120 35.37 14.24 9.71
C VAL A 120 36.37 15.09 8.93
N TRP A 121 36.05 15.44 7.68
CA TRP A 121 36.92 16.29 6.87
C TRP A 121 37.03 17.70 7.44
N THR A 122 35.91 18.31 7.82
CA THR A 122 35.88 19.68 8.37
C THR A 122 36.56 19.75 9.73
N SER A 123 36.39 18.75 10.59
CA SER A 123 37.10 18.67 11.88
C SER A 123 38.61 18.50 11.71
N ARG A 124 39.08 17.79 10.67
CA ARG A 124 40.51 17.73 10.33
C ARG A 124 41.05 19.04 9.76
N THR A 125 40.24 19.81 9.04
CA THR A 125 40.67 21.10 8.46
C THR A 125 40.55 22.29 9.43
N ALA A 126 39.66 22.21 10.42
CA ALA A 126 39.44 23.26 11.42
C ALA A 126 40.57 23.34 12.47
N LEU A 127 41.50 22.38 12.49
CA LEU A 127 42.69 22.37 13.35
C LEU A 127 43.92 23.03 12.70
N ARG A 128 43.76 23.86 11.66
CA ARG A 128 44.84 24.79 11.30
C ARG A 128 44.74 26.02 12.21
N PRO A 129 45.55 26.13 13.29
CA PRO A 129 45.63 27.39 14.02
C PRO A 129 46.00 28.47 13.01
N THR A 130 45.21 29.54 12.95
CA THR A 130 45.53 30.73 12.18
C THR A 130 46.95 31.13 12.56
N PRO A 131 47.93 31.16 11.64
CA PRO A 131 49.23 31.72 11.98
C PRO A 131 48.96 33.18 12.37
N ALA A 132 49.29 33.55 13.60
CA ALA A 132 49.15 34.91 14.07
C ALA A 132 49.89 35.81 13.07
N LEU A 133 49.11 36.61 12.33
CA LEU A 133 49.67 37.64 11.46
C LEU A 133 50.57 38.53 12.35
N PRO A 134 51.84 38.76 11.98
CA PRO A 134 52.67 39.72 12.68
C PRO A 134 51.95 41.06 12.63
N LEU A 135 51.64 41.58 13.82
CA LEU A 135 50.96 42.85 14.01
C LEU A 135 51.70 43.93 13.23
N LEU A 136 51.10 44.46 12.16
CA LEU A 136 51.60 45.68 11.54
C LEU A 136 51.59 46.79 12.60
N PRO A 137 52.65 47.61 12.71
CA PRO A 137 52.66 48.74 13.61
C PRO A 137 51.53 49.67 13.23
N LYS A 138 50.75 50.09 14.23
CA LYS A 138 49.67 51.05 14.09
C LYS A 138 50.25 52.36 13.59
N VAL A 139 50.18 52.60 12.28
CA VAL A 139 50.50 53.90 11.69
C VAL A 139 49.47 54.88 12.23
N ALA A 140 49.95 55.77 13.10
CA ALA A 140 49.20 56.87 13.63
C ALA A 140 48.86 57.83 12.49
N GLU A 141 47.59 57.84 12.10
CA GLU A 141 47.04 58.82 11.16
C GLU A 141 46.93 60.17 11.87
N LYS A 142 48.03 60.93 11.80
CA LYS A 142 48.07 62.34 12.16
C LYS A 142 47.48 63.16 11.02
N THR A 143 46.31 63.74 11.30
CA THR A 143 45.92 65.12 10.95
C THR A 143 46.32 65.69 9.57
N ALA A 144 45.34 65.87 8.69
CA ALA A 144 45.28 67.03 7.79
C ALA A 144 43.82 67.37 7.41
N LYS A 145 43.55 68.67 7.30
CA LYS A 145 42.25 69.38 7.36
C LYS A 145 41.54 69.51 5.99
N PRO A 146 40.29 70.02 5.94
CA PRO A 146 39.36 69.91 4.82
C PRO A 146 39.65 70.93 3.70
N HIS A 147 39.22 70.61 2.49
CA HIS A 147 38.81 71.63 1.54
C HIS A 147 37.52 71.19 0.83
N GLN A 148 36.51 72.04 0.96
CA GLN A 148 35.26 72.01 0.22
C GLN A 148 35.43 72.86 -1.04
N THR A 149 34.77 72.48 -2.13
CA THR A 149 34.19 73.34 -3.18
C THR A 149 33.45 72.39 -4.13
N ALA A 150 32.14 72.16 -3.99
CA ALA A 150 30.99 73.01 -4.30
C ALA A 150 30.69 73.15 -5.81
N CYS A 151 29.42 72.85 -6.12
CA CYS A 151 28.63 73.13 -7.33
C CYS A 151 28.92 72.26 -8.57
N SER A 152 27.94 71.80 -9.35
CA SER A 152 26.47 71.95 -9.39
C SER A 152 25.98 71.09 -10.56
N GLY A 153 24.76 70.52 -10.46
CA GLY A 153 23.89 70.49 -11.64
C GLY A 153 23.26 69.16 -12.06
N ALA A 154 21.93 69.09 -11.82
CA ALA A 154 20.89 68.37 -12.57
C ALA A 154 20.92 66.82 -12.50
N ALA A 155 20.14 66.15 -11.65
CA ALA A 155 18.66 66.04 -11.60
C ALA A 155 18.04 65.41 -12.86
N LEU A 156 17.33 64.29 -12.64
CA LEU A 156 16.17 63.71 -13.34
C LEU A 156 16.19 62.19 -13.01
N SER A 157 15.72 61.73 -11.85
CA SER A 157 14.33 61.51 -11.41
C SER A 157 13.48 60.61 -12.33
N ALA A 158 12.95 59.56 -11.69
CA ALA A 158 11.69 58.85 -11.95
C ALA A 158 11.73 57.57 -12.82
N TRP A 159 11.53 56.45 -12.12
CA TRP A 159 11.16 55.12 -12.63
C TRP A 159 9.71 55.13 -13.14
N PRO A 160 9.32 54.32 -14.14
CA PRO A 160 7.92 54.02 -14.40
C PRO A 160 7.39 52.86 -13.52
N PRO A 161 6.09 52.85 -13.19
CA PRO A 161 5.48 51.95 -12.21
C PRO A 161 4.91 50.66 -12.82
N CYS A 162 4.59 49.73 -11.93
CA CYS A 162 3.84 48.49 -12.14
C CYS A 162 2.59 48.64 -13.03
N TYR A 163 2.41 47.70 -13.95
CA TYR A 163 1.19 47.42 -14.73
C TYR A 163 1.20 45.90 -14.97
N SER A 164 0.13 45.10 -14.87
CA SER A 164 -1.30 45.38 -14.98
C SER A 164 -2.11 44.38 -14.17
N SER A 165 -3.23 44.87 -13.64
CA SER A 165 -4.37 44.14 -13.13
C SER A 165 -5.17 43.40 -14.23
N GLU A 166 -5.63 42.22 -13.83
CA GLU A 166 -6.83 41.42 -14.11
C GLU A 166 -7.91 41.78 -15.18
N ILE A 167 -8.67 40.72 -15.47
CA ILE A 167 -10.09 40.57 -15.87
C ILE A 167 -10.38 40.44 -17.39
N HIS A 168 -10.74 39.23 -17.86
CA HIS A 168 -12.13 38.90 -18.23
C HIS A 168 -12.36 37.45 -18.69
N VAL A 169 -13.34 36.85 -18.03
CA VAL A 169 -14.26 35.73 -18.34
C VAL A 169 -14.54 35.49 -19.84
N SER A 170 -14.52 34.22 -20.26
CA SER A 170 -15.62 33.61 -21.07
C SER A 170 -15.44 32.10 -21.25
N SER A 171 -16.41 31.35 -20.73
CA SER A 171 -16.67 29.94 -21.05
C SER A 171 -17.50 29.84 -22.32
N PRO A 172 -17.31 28.79 -23.14
CA PRO A 172 -18.48 27.99 -23.51
C PRO A 172 -18.20 26.48 -23.51
N PHE A 173 -19.01 25.78 -22.72
CA PHE A 173 -19.85 24.64 -23.11
C PHE A 173 -19.54 23.96 -24.46
N MET A 174 -19.15 22.67 -24.45
CA MET A 174 -19.55 21.70 -25.48
C MET A 174 -19.67 20.28 -24.90
N ILE A 175 -20.86 19.73 -25.10
CA ILE A 175 -21.31 18.36 -24.86
C ILE A 175 -20.73 17.44 -25.94
N GLY A 176 -20.34 16.21 -25.57
CA GLY A 176 -20.03 15.17 -26.55
C GLY A 176 -19.76 13.81 -25.92
N THR A 177 -20.83 13.04 -25.65
CA THR A 177 -20.75 11.58 -25.47
C THR A 177 -21.02 10.90 -26.81
N PRO A 178 -20.29 9.83 -27.16
CA PRO A 178 -20.80 8.85 -28.10
C PRO A 178 -20.97 7.47 -27.44
N ARG A 179 -22.24 7.04 -27.45
CA ARG A 179 -22.71 5.78 -28.03
C ARG A 179 -22.33 4.46 -27.32
N ASN A 180 -23.30 4.02 -26.50
CA ASN A 180 -23.78 2.65 -26.29
C ASN A 180 -23.38 1.66 -27.40
N LYS A 181 -22.72 0.56 -27.01
CA LYS A 181 -22.59 -0.65 -27.83
C LYS A 181 -23.31 -1.80 -27.12
N SER A 182 -24.55 -2.01 -27.55
CA SER A 182 -25.31 -3.23 -27.33
C SER A 182 -24.67 -4.36 -28.14
N TYR A 183 -24.23 -5.41 -27.46
CA TYR A 183 -23.99 -6.75 -28.02
C TYR A 183 -25.04 -7.59 -27.29
N GLY A 184 -26.10 -8.08 -27.94
CA GLY A 184 -26.07 -8.81 -29.19
C GLY A 184 -26.00 -10.28 -28.81
N ASP A 185 -27.19 -10.88 -28.70
CA ASP A 185 -27.44 -12.31 -28.50
C ASP A 185 -26.47 -13.19 -29.31
N GLN A 186 -26.06 -14.29 -28.70
CA GLN A 186 -25.62 -15.47 -29.45
C GLN A 186 -26.44 -16.69 -29.02
N PRO A 187 -26.77 -17.56 -29.98
CA PRO A 187 -27.72 -18.66 -29.83
C PRO A 187 -27.21 -19.83 -28.97
#